data_AF-A0AA42SVP6-F1
#
_entry.id   AF-A0AA42SVP6-F1
#
_cell.length_a   1.000
_cell.length_b   1.000
_cell.length_c   1.000
_cell.angle_alpha   90.00
_cell.angle_beta   90.00
_cell.angle_gamma   90.00
#
_symmetry.space_group_name_H-M   'P 1'
#
loop_
_entity.id
_entity.type
_entity.pdbx_description
1 polymer ?
#
loop_
_entity_poly.entity_id
_entity_poly.type
_entity_poly.pdbx_seq_one_letter_code
_entity_poly.pdbx_strand_id
1 'polypeptide(L)'
;MKKTKIVEVQVAKIDGQKYAVVPLDEYKAFLKASLNKSKHTRPRPTFIMQRPDVADFFREKFGTQSLVATVAECREKFGEENTPTMSAAHRHWQKLRKEKLVEIDVARTARRLTAAFYEGN
;
A
#
# COMPACT_ATOMS: atom_id res chain seq x y z
N MET A 1 8.10 32.95 2.56
CA MET A 1 8.33 32.81 4.02
C MET A 1 7.05 32.31 4.68
N LYS A 2 7.04 31.09 5.26
CA LYS A 2 5.86 30.57 5.97
C LYS A 2 5.80 31.24 7.35
N LYS A 3 4.71 31.97 7.62
CA LYS A 3 4.48 32.61 8.92
C LYS A 3 4.16 31.51 9.95
N THR A 4 5.09 31.25 10.87
CA THR A 4 4.85 30.40 12.03
C THR A 4 3.88 31.13 12.95
N LYS A 5 2.61 30.70 13.02
CA LYS A 5 1.67 31.17 14.03
C LYS A 5 2.08 30.53 15.36
N ILE A 6 2.54 31.36 16.29
CA ILE A 6 2.72 30.97 17.69
C ILE A 6 1.31 30.92 18.28
N VAL A 7 0.84 29.72 18.62
CA VAL A 7 -0.47 29.52 19.27
C VAL A 7 -0.23 29.52 20.77
N GLU A 8 -0.90 30.41 21.48
CA GLU A 8 -0.85 30.49 22.93
C GLU A 8 -1.64 29.29 23.50
N VAL A 9 -0.91 28.26 23.93
CA VAL A 9 -1.52 27.02 24.44
C VAL A 9 -2.04 27.28 25.84
N GLN A 10 -3.36 27.34 26.01
CA GLN A 10 -3.96 27.38 27.33
C GLN A 10 -3.70 26.05 28.04
N VAL A 11 -3.12 26.10 29.23
CA VAL A 11 -2.75 24.91 30.01
C VAL A 11 -3.75 24.74 31.16
N ALA A 12 -4.54 23.66 31.12
CA ALA A 12 -5.40 23.27 32.24
C ALA A 12 -4.64 22.33 33.18
N LYS A 13 -4.89 22.46 34.49
CA LYS A 13 -4.45 21.47 35.48
C LYS A 13 -5.64 20.63 35.92
N ILE A 14 -5.56 19.33 35.67
CA ILE A 14 -6.53 18.33 36.16
C ILE A 14 -5.70 17.30 36.93
N ASP A 15 -6.06 17.03 38.19
CA ASP A 15 -5.37 16.08 39.08
C ASP A 15 -3.84 16.27 39.16
N GLY A 16 -3.40 17.53 39.22
CA GLY A 16 -1.98 17.89 39.29
C GLY A 16 -1.20 17.74 37.98
N GLN A 17 -1.80 17.18 36.93
CA GLN A 17 -1.21 17.05 35.59
C GLN A 17 -1.61 18.22 34.69
N LYS A 18 -0.66 18.68 33.88
CA LYS A 18 -0.84 19.81 32.95
C LYS A 18 -1.28 19.28 31.58
N TYR A 19 -2.42 19.74 31.09
CA TYR A 19 -2.95 19.40 29.78
C TYR A 19 -3.05 20.64 28.89
N ALA A 20 -2.74 20.48 27.61
CA ALA A 20 -3.02 21.50 26.61
C ALA A 20 -4.53 21.51 26.31
N VAL A 21 -5.18 22.65 26.48
CA VAL A 21 -6.57 22.85 26.11
C VAL A 21 -6.59 23.31 24.66
N VAL A 22 -7.18 22.47 23.81
CA VAL A 22 -7.42 22.81 22.40
C VAL A 22 -8.91 23.09 22.24
N PRO A 23 -9.31 24.29 21.76
CA PRO A 23 -10.71 24.58 21.47
C PRO A 23 -11.30 23.55 20.49
N LEU A 24 -12.54 23.12 20.75
CA LEU A 24 -13.22 22.10 19.95
C LEU A 24 -13.27 22.44 18.45
N ASP A 25 -13.40 23.72 18.10
CA ASP A 25 -13.44 24.17 16.71
C ASP A 25 -12.08 24.08 16.02
N GLU A 26 -10.99 24.36 16.74
CA GLU A 26 -9.62 24.16 16.24
C GLU A 26 -9.30 22.68 16.09
N TYR A 27 -9.75 21.84 17.02
CA TYR A 27 -9.61 20.39 16.92
C TYR A 27 -10.37 19.82 15.70
N LYS A 28 -11.60 20.28 15.45
CA LYS A 28 -12.36 19.92 14.24
C LYS A 28 -11.66 20.38 12.96
N ALA A 29 -11.08 21.58 12.95
CA ALA A 29 -10.33 22.10 11.81
C ALA A 29 -9.05 21.28 11.57
N PHE A 30 -8.33 20.90 12.63
CA PHE A 30 -7.17 20.03 12.55
C PHE A 30 -7.53 18.64 12.02
N LEU A 31 -8.60 18.02 12.50
CA LEU A 31 -9.08 16.72 11.98
C LEU A 31 -9.47 16.82 10.51
N LYS A 32 -10.23 17.84 10.10
CA LYS A 32 -10.57 18.06 8.68
C LYS A 32 -9.30 18.25 7.84
N ALA A 33 -8.31 18.98 8.33
CA ALA A 33 -7.04 19.18 7.64
C ALA A 33 -6.18 17.91 7.58
N SER A 34 -6.19 17.05 8.62
CA SER A 34 -5.45 15.79 8.63
C SER A 34 -6.10 14.76 7.69
N LEU A 35 -7.43 14.65 7.71
CA LEU A 35 -8.23 13.84 6.79
C LEU A 35 -8.08 14.30 5.34
N ASN A 36 -8.00 15.61 5.10
CA ASN A 36 -7.77 16.15 3.75
C ASN A 36 -6.30 16.08 3.30
N LYS A 37 -5.34 15.93 4.21
CA LYS A 37 -3.93 15.65 3.85
C LYS A 37 -3.76 14.22 3.36
N SER A 38 -4.59 13.27 3.80
CA SER A 38 -4.70 11.95 3.18
C SER A 38 -5.53 11.99 1.90
N LYS A 39 -5.38 13.03 1.07
CA LYS A 39 -5.76 12.94 -0.34
C LYS A 39 -5.07 11.70 -0.89
N HIS A 40 -5.86 10.64 -1.02
CA HIS A 40 -5.49 9.41 -1.70
C HIS A 40 -5.26 9.80 -3.15
N THR A 41 -4.07 10.34 -3.44
CA THR A 41 -3.65 10.58 -4.81
C THR A 41 -3.63 9.20 -5.42
N ARG A 42 -4.61 8.90 -6.29
CA ARG A 42 -4.72 7.61 -6.96
C ARG A 42 -3.31 7.32 -7.49
N PRO A 43 -2.64 6.24 -7.03
CA PRO A 43 -1.26 6.02 -7.42
C PRO A 43 -1.24 5.96 -8.93
N ARG A 44 -0.42 6.82 -9.56
CA ARG A 44 -0.25 6.76 -11.01
C ARG A 44 0.09 5.31 -11.35
N PRO A 45 -0.55 4.70 -12.37
CA PRO A 45 -0.23 3.33 -12.75
C PRO A 45 1.27 3.21 -12.93
N THR A 46 1.89 2.23 -12.27
CA THR A 46 3.33 1.98 -12.44
C THR A 46 3.60 1.64 -13.90
N PHE A 47 4.83 1.87 -14.38
CA PHE A 47 5.25 1.59 -15.76
C PHE A 47 4.76 0.22 -16.29
N ILE A 48 4.81 -0.81 -15.44
CA ILE A 48 4.36 -2.17 -15.74
C ILE A 48 2.83 -2.24 -15.88
N MET A 49 2.07 -1.55 -15.02
CA MET A 49 0.59 -1.54 -15.09
C MET A 49 0.04 -0.79 -16.31
N GLN A 50 0.85 0.05 -16.95
CA GLN A 50 0.50 0.71 -18.22
C GLN A 50 0.71 -0.20 -19.43
N ARG A 51 1.41 -1.33 -19.26
CA ARG A 51 1.76 -2.29 -20.31
C ARG A 51 1.23 -3.67 -19.92
N PRO A 52 -0.02 -4.02 -20.28
CA PRO A 52 -0.65 -5.26 -19.83
C PRO A 52 0.18 -6.49 -20.20
N ASP A 53 0.75 -6.54 -21.41
CA ASP A 53 1.57 -7.67 -21.86
C ASP A 53 2.81 -7.90 -20.98
N VAL A 54 3.45 -6.82 -20.53
CA VAL A 54 4.59 -6.90 -19.61
C VAL A 54 4.12 -7.32 -18.21
N ALA A 55 2.97 -6.81 -17.75
CA ALA A 55 2.42 -7.20 -16.45
C ALA A 55 2.05 -8.70 -16.40
N ASP A 56 1.44 -9.21 -17.47
CA ASP A 56 1.05 -10.62 -17.59
C ASP A 56 2.28 -11.51 -17.68
N PHE A 57 3.29 -11.13 -18.46
CA PHE A 57 4.58 -11.82 -18.49
C PHE A 57 5.22 -11.90 -17.10
N PHE A 58 5.24 -10.81 -16.34
CA PHE A 58 5.76 -10.82 -14.97
C PHE A 58 4.94 -11.72 -14.03
N ARG A 59 3.62 -11.82 -14.23
CA ARG A 59 2.75 -12.71 -13.46
C ARG A 59 2.98 -14.18 -13.79
N GLU A 60 3.13 -14.52 -15.06
CA GLU A 60 3.43 -15.90 -15.51
C GLU A 60 4.76 -16.40 -14.98
N LYS A 61 5.78 -15.53 -14.94
CA LYS A 61 7.12 -15.88 -14.45
C LYS A 61 7.23 -15.83 -12.92
N PHE A 62 6.21 -15.31 -12.24
CA PHE A 62 6.22 -15.16 -10.79
C PHE A 62 6.19 -16.52 -10.07
N GLY A 63 7.28 -16.83 -9.35
CA GLY A 63 7.43 -18.09 -8.62
C GLY A 63 8.10 -19.21 -9.43
N THR A 64 8.32 -19.00 -10.73
CA THR A 64 9.05 -19.94 -11.61
C THR A 64 10.52 -19.59 -11.70
N GLN A 65 10.85 -18.29 -11.72
CA GLN A 65 12.23 -17.81 -11.82
C GLN A 65 12.49 -16.55 -10.98
N SER A 66 13.76 -16.16 -10.90
CA SER A 66 14.15 -14.95 -10.17
C SER A 66 13.71 -13.67 -10.89
N LEU A 67 13.57 -12.59 -10.12
CA LEU A 67 13.23 -11.27 -10.66
C LEU A 67 14.28 -10.80 -11.70
N VAL A 68 15.56 -11.04 -11.42
CA VAL A 68 16.67 -10.63 -12.30
C VAL A 68 16.58 -11.35 -13.64
N ALA A 69 16.36 -12.67 -13.62
CA ALA A 69 16.17 -13.46 -14.83
C ALA A 69 14.93 -12.99 -15.62
N THR A 70 13.84 -12.69 -14.92
CA THR A 70 12.61 -12.19 -15.55
C THR A 70 12.81 -10.83 -16.24
N VAL A 71 13.60 -9.93 -15.65
CA VAL A 71 13.90 -8.63 -16.27
C VAL A 71 14.80 -8.81 -17.50
N ALA A 72 15.77 -9.72 -17.46
CA ALA A 72 16.61 -10.04 -18.61
C ALA A 72 15.77 -10.62 -19.76
N GLU A 73 14.91 -11.60 -19.49
CA GLU A 73 14.02 -12.20 -20.49
C GLU A 73 12.98 -11.19 -21.02
N CYS A 74 12.51 -10.27 -20.15
CA CYS A 74 11.63 -9.18 -20.56
C CYS A 74 12.32 -8.26 -21.58
N ARG A 75 13.61 -7.98 -21.39
CA ARG A 75 14.41 -7.16 -22.32
C ARG A 75 14.58 -7.84 -23.67
N GLU A 76 14.82 -9.15 -23.67
CA GLU A 76 14.94 -9.93 -24.91
C GLU A 76 13.61 -9.99 -25.67
N LYS A 77 12.49 -10.17 -24.96
CA LYS A 77 11.17 -10.36 -25.57
C LYS A 77 10.47 -9.07 -26.00
N PHE A 78 10.54 -8.01 -25.19
CA PHE A 78 9.77 -6.77 -25.40
C PHE A 78 10.64 -5.56 -25.75
N GLY A 79 11.97 -5.71 -25.74
CA GLY A 79 12.92 -4.63 -25.97
C GLY A 79 13.14 -3.74 -24.75
N GLU A 80 14.19 -2.92 -24.82
CA GLU A 80 14.62 -2.07 -23.71
C GLU A 80 13.58 -0.99 -23.33
N GLU A 81 12.87 -0.42 -24.31
CA GLU A 81 11.85 0.61 -24.08
C GLU A 81 10.62 0.13 -23.29
N ASN A 82 10.35 -1.18 -23.34
CA ASN A 82 9.25 -1.81 -22.61
C ASN A 82 9.73 -2.55 -21.36
N THR A 83 11.04 -2.53 -21.08
CA THR A 83 11.61 -3.17 -19.91
C THR A 83 11.54 -2.23 -18.71
N PRO A 84 10.92 -2.64 -17.59
CA PRO A 84 10.90 -1.82 -16.40
C PRO A 84 12.29 -1.72 -15.76
N THR A 85 12.57 -0.60 -15.11
CA THR A 85 13.75 -0.48 -14.24
C THR A 85 13.67 -1.51 -13.11
N MET A 86 14.83 -1.95 -12.59
CA MET A 86 14.89 -2.93 -11.50
C MET A 86 14.06 -2.53 -10.28
N SER A 87 14.04 -1.24 -9.92
CA SER A 87 13.21 -0.73 -8.82
C SER A 87 11.70 -0.85 -9.10
N ALA A 88 11.27 -0.59 -10.34
CA ALA A 88 9.86 -0.77 -10.72
C ALA A 88 9.48 -2.25 -10.75
N ALA A 89 10.35 -3.09 -11.29
CA ALA A 89 10.22 -4.54 -11.32
C ALA A 89 10.10 -5.12 -9.91
N HIS A 90 10.98 -4.71 -8.97
CA HIS A 90 10.94 -5.15 -7.58
C HIS A 90 9.65 -4.76 -6.87
N ARG A 91 9.18 -3.51 -7.03
CA ARG A 91 7.89 -3.08 -6.45
C ARG A 91 6.72 -3.91 -6.95
N HIS A 92 6.71 -4.21 -8.24
CA HIS A 92 5.68 -5.08 -8.83
C HIS A 92 5.78 -6.52 -8.31
N TRP A 93 6.99 -7.07 -8.21
CA TRP A 93 7.22 -8.41 -7.66
C TRP A 93 6.74 -8.55 -6.21
N GLN A 94 6.99 -7.53 -5.38
CA GLN A 94 6.47 -7.48 -4.01
C GLN A 94 4.94 -7.39 -3.97
N LYS A 95 4.31 -6.71 -4.95
CA LYS A 95 2.85 -6.67 -5.07
C LYS A 95 2.29 -8.07 -5.37
N LEU A 96 2.85 -8.77 -6.35
CA LEU A 96 2.46 -10.14 -6.69
C LEU A 96 2.62 -11.09 -5.49
N ARG A 97 3.71 -10.93 -4.72
CA ARG A 97 3.91 -11.70 -3.48
C ARG A 97 2.81 -11.45 -2.45
N LYS A 98 2.40 -10.20 -2.25
CA LYS A 98 1.31 -9.86 -1.33
C LYS A 98 -0.02 -10.43 -1.80
N GLU A 99 -0.33 -10.33 -3.10
CA GLU A 99 -1.55 -10.89 -3.69
C GLU A 99 -1.62 -12.40 -3.48
N LYS A 100 -0.52 -13.12 -3.74
CA LYS A 100 -0.44 -14.57 -3.49
C LYS A 100 -0.58 -14.95 -2.02
N LEU A 101 -0.06 -14.15 -1.09
CA LEU A 101 -0.23 -14.38 0.34
C LEU A 101 -1.70 -14.23 0.76
N VAL A 102 -2.37 -13.19 0.28
CA VAL A 102 -3.81 -12.98 0.53
C VAL A 102 -4.63 -14.14 -0.02
N GLU A 103 -4.32 -14.61 -1.24
CA GLU A 103 -4.99 -15.76 -1.84
C GLU A 103 -4.85 -17.03 -0.98
N ILE A 104 -3.65 -17.30 -0.47
CA ILE A 104 -3.39 -18.44 0.43
C ILE A 104 -4.20 -18.31 1.74
N ASP A 105 -4.25 -17.13 2.33
CA ASP A 105 -5.00 -16.90 3.58
C ASP A 105 -6.51 -17.01 3.38
N VAL A 106 -7.03 -16.52 2.26
CA VAL A 106 -8.44 -16.70 1.87
C VAL A 106 -8.75 -18.20 1.68
N ALA A 107 -7.90 -18.92 0.96
CA ALA A 107 -8.08 -20.36 0.75
C ALA A 107 -8.02 -21.15 2.08
N ARG A 108 -7.13 -20.77 3.00
CA ARG A 108 -7.05 -21.39 4.33
C ARG A 108 -8.31 -21.12 5.15
N THR A 109 -8.83 -19.90 5.10
CA THR A 109 -10.06 -19.51 5.81
C THR A 109 -11.27 -20.25 5.25
N ALA A 110 -11.39 -20.34 3.93
CA ALA A 110 -12.44 -21.10 3.27
C ALA A 110 -12.44 -22.57 3.72
N ARG A 111 -11.26 -23.23 3.75
CA ARG A 111 -11.13 -24.62 4.22
C ARG A 111 -11.55 -24.81 5.67
N ARG A 112 -11.23 -23.86 6.55
CA ARG A 112 -11.64 -23.91 7.96
C ARG A 112 -13.16 -23.79 8.11
N LEU A 113 -13.78 -22.89 7.36
CA LEU A 113 -15.23 -22.72 7.38
C LEU A 113 -15.94 -23.96 6.83
N THR A 114 -15.44 -24.57 5.76
CA THR A 114 -16.01 -25.82 5.25
C THR A 114 -15.84 -26.97 6.25
N ALA A 115 -14.67 -27.11 6.90
CA ALA A 115 -14.47 -28.15 7.90
C ALA A 115 -15.41 -27.98 9.11
N ALA A 116 -15.53 -26.76 9.64
CA ALA A 116 -16.46 -26.46 10.73
C ALA A 116 -17.93 -26.70 10.37
N PHE A 117 -18.29 -26.55 9.10
CA PHE A 117 -19.65 -26.84 8.62
C PHE A 117 -19.95 -28.34 8.55
N TYR A 118 -18.96 -29.18 8.22
CA TYR A 118 -19.13 -30.64 8.13
C TYR A 118 -18.96 -31.37 9.47
N GLU A 119 -18.26 -30.80 10.45
CA GLU A 119 -18.08 -31.39 11.80
C GLU A 119 -19.22 -31.03 12.78
N GLY A 120 -20.17 -30.19 12.38
CA GLY A 120 -21.30 -29.71 13.21
C GLY A 120 -22.66 -30.37 12.92
N ASN A 121 -22.70 -31.43 12.11
CA ASN A 121 -23.85 -32.29 11.84
C ASN A 121 -23.54 -33.73 12.26
#